data_AF-A0A357G1N3-F1
#
_entry.id   AF-A0A357G1N3-F1
#
_cell.length_a   1.000
_cell.length_b   1.000
_cell.length_c   1.000
_cell.angle_alpha   90.00
_cell.angle_beta   90.00
_cell.angle_gamma   90.00
#
_symmetry.space_group_name_H-M   'P 1'
#
loop_
_entity.id
_entity.type
_entity.pdbx_description
1 polymer ?
#
loop_
_entity_poly.entity_id
_entity_poly.type
_entity_poly.pdbx_seq_one_letter_code
_entity_poly.pdbx_strand_id
1 'polypeptide(L)' 'MAEKTKGWPPKRRQKQAENMRKTKPWKRTTGPRTAAGKEAAKYNALKHGFYTPEADALRATLKDLRDMSQWP' A
#
# COMPACT_ATOMS: atom_id res chain seq x y z
N MET A 1 10.96 21.26 -6.93
CA MET A 1 9.49 21.05 -6.94
C MET A 1 9.20 19.78 -7.73
N ALA A 2 8.69 18.72 -7.10
CA ALA A 2 8.37 17.49 -7.82
C ALA A 2 7.14 17.70 -8.70
N GLU A 3 7.28 17.49 -10.01
CA GLU A 3 6.17 17.61 -10.96
C GLU A 3 5.12 16.53 -10.65
N LYS A 4 3.84 16.93 -10.53
CA LYS A 4 2.73 16.01 -10.25
C LYS A 4 2.66 14.96 -11.36
N THR A 5 2.72 13.68 -10.97
CA THR A 5 2.51 12.59 -11.93
C THR A 5 1.14 12.74 -12.56
N LYS A 6 1.07 12.73 -13.90
CA LYS A 6 -0.19 12.65 -14.65
C LYS A 6 -0.85 11.35 -14.20
N GLY A 7 -1.90 11.43 -13.39
CA GLY A 7 -2.53 10.30 -12.70
C GLY A 7 -3.10 9.23 -13.64
N TRP A 8 -4.06 8.44 -13.20
CA TRP A 8 -4.69 7.41 -14.04
C TRP A 8 -5.89 7.97 -14.82
N PRO A 9 -5.75 8.39 -16.11
CA PRO A 9 -6.89 8.77 -16.92
C PRO A 9 -7.83 7.57 -17.18
N PRO A 10 -9.12 7.81 -17.40
CA PRO A 10 -10.14 6.75 -17.50
C PRO A 10 -9.79 5.65 -18.52
N LYS A 11 -9.33 6.04 -19.71
CA LYS A 11 -8.90 5.11 -20.78
C LYS A 11 -7.80 4.15 -20.32
N ARG A 12 -6.82 4.62 -19.53
CA ARG A 12 -5.75 3.78 -18.98
C ARG A 12 -6.28 2.81 -17.94
N ARG A 13 -7.21 3.26 -17.07
CA ARG A 13 -7.85 2.37 -16.08
C ARG A 13 -8.64 1.27 -16.77
N GLN A 14 -9.40 1.59 -17.82
CA GLN A 14 -10.19 0.61 -18.57
C GLN A 14 -9.30 -0.43 -19.25
N LYS A 15 -8.24 0.01 -19.96
CA LYS A 15 -7.26 -0.91 -20.55
C LYS A 15 -6.61 -1.81 -19.50
N GLN A 16 -6.28 -1.28 -18.32
CA GLN A 16 -5.74 -2.12 -17.25
C GLN A 16 -6.75 -3.10 -16.68
N ALA A 17 -8.02 -2.70 -16.55
CA ALA A 17 -9.07 -3.59 -16.10
C ALA A 17 -9.30 -4.75 -17.08
N GLU A 18 -9.27 -4.47 -18.39
CA GLU A 18 -9.31 -5.51 -19.44
C GLU A 18 -8.11 -6.45 -19.34
N ASN A 19 -6.89 -5.92 -19.20
CA ASN A 19 -5.69 -6.74 -19.02
C ASN A 19 -5.78 -7.63 -17.77
N MET A 20 -6.20 -7.09 -16.63
CA MET A 20 -6.38 -7.84 -15.39
C MET A 20 -7.40 -8.97 -15.56
N ARG A 21 -8.54 -8.70 -16.22
CA ARG A 21 -9.55 -9.72 -16.53
C ARG A 21 -9.04 -10.80 -17.49
N LYS A 22 -8.17 -10.43 -18.43
CA LYS A 22 -7.55 -11.36 -19.38
C LYS A 22 -6.52 -12.26 -18.71
N THR A 23 -5.57 -11.66 -17.97
CA THR A 23 -4.44 -12.39 -17.38
C THR A 23 -4.80 -13.10 -16.08
N LYS A 24 -5.82 -12.62 -15.35
CA LYS A 24 -6.32 -13.18 -14.08
C LYS A 24 -5.19 -13.60 -13.13
N PRO A 25 -4.24 -12.71 -12.81
CA PRO A 25 -3.01 -13.08 -12.10
C PRO A 25 -3.29 -13.73 -10.74
N TRP A 26 -4.40 -13.37 -10.08
CA TRP A 26 -4.89 -13.99 -8.84
C TRP A 26 -5.14 -15.51 -8.95
N LYS A 27 -5.35 -16.06 -10.15
CA LYS A 27 -5.45 -17.52 -10.32
C LYS A 27 -4.11 -18.24 -10.14
N ARG A 28 -3.00 -17.53 -10.30
CA ARG A 28 -1.64 -18.08 -10.17
C ARG A 28 -0.99 -17.74 -8.82
N THR A 29 -1.58 -16.88 -8.01
CA THR A 29 -0.99 -16.49 -6.73
C THR A 29 -1.05 -17.64 -5.73
N THR A 30 0.12 -18.09 -5.28
CA THR A 30 0.29 -19.12 -4.24
C THR A 30 0.51 -18.46 -2.89
N GLY A 31 -0.44 -17.63 -2.45
CA GLY A 31 -0.41 -17.07 -1.10
C GLY A 31 -0.28 -18.17 -0.03
N PRO A 32 0.05 -17.83 1.22
CA PRO A 32 0.30 -18.82 2.26
C PRO A 32 -0.94 -19.70 2.51
N ARG A 33 -0.83 -20.99 2.20
CA ARG A 33 -1.92 -21.98 2.35
C ARG A 33 -1.91 -22.68 3.71
N THR A 34 -0.79 -22.62 4.43
CA THR A 34 -0.59 -23.27 5.72
C THR A 34 -0.70 -22.27 6.87
N ALA A 35 -0.99 -22.75 8.08
CA ALA A 35 -1.00 -21.91 9.28
C ALA A 35 0.36 -21.22 9.49
N ALA A 36 1.46 -21.97 9.43
CA ALA A 36 2.81 -21.42 9.53
C ALA A 36 3.11 -20.34 8.46
N GLY A 37 2.65 -20.54 7.23
CA GLY A 37 2.81 -19.54 6.17
C GLY A 37 2.02 -18.26 6.44
N LYS A 38 0.81 -18.37 7.00
CA LYS A 38 -0.01 -17.22 7.39
C LYS A 38 0.63 -16.47 8.56
N GLU A 39 1.14 -17.20 9.54
CA GLU A 39 1.88 -16.65 10.67
C GLU A 39 3.13 -15.90 10.20
N ALA A 40 3.90 -16.45 9.27
CA ALA A 40 5.04 -15.74 8.69
C ALA A 40 4.61 -14.47 7.94
N ALA A 41 3.53 -14.56 7.15
CA ALA A 41 3.04 -13.43 6.36
C ALA A 41 2.56 -12.24 7.22
N LYS A 42 2.08 -12.47 8.45
CA LYS A 42 1.65 -11.39 9.35
C LYS A 42 2.80 -10.43 9.71
N TYR A 43 4.03 -10.94 9.80
CA TYR A 43 5.20 -10.14 10.14
C TYR A 43 5.69 -9.26 8.98
N ASN A 44 5.21 -9.47 7.75
CA ASN A 44 5.53 -8.59 6.62
C ASN A 44 5.04 -7.15 6.86
N ALA A 45 3.98 -6.96 7.66
CA ALA A 45 3.50 -5.65 8.06
C ALA A 45 4.56 -4.86 8.83
N LEU A 46 5.31 -5.53 9.71
CA LEU A 46 6.40 -4.92 10.46
C LEU A 46 7.59 -4.59 9.54
N LYS A 47 7.91 -5.48 8.59
CA LYS A 47 9.07 -5.32 7.70
C LYS A 47 8.90 -4.26 6.62
N HIS A 48 7.72 -4.18 6.01
CA HIS A 48 7.49 -3.36 4.81
C HIS A 48 6.28 -2.43 4.91
N GLY A 49 5.33 -2.74 5.80
CA GLY A 49 4.14 -1.92 6.01
C GLY A 49 4.38 -0.73 6.94
N PHE A 50 5.60 -0.58 7.46
CA PHE A 50 5.95 0.43 8.46
C PHE A 50 5.15 0.31 9.75
N TYR A 51 4.57 -0.84 10.10
CA TYR A 51 3.75 -1.00 11.32
C TYR A 51 4.60 -1.32 12.56
N THR A 52 5.86 -0.85 12.61
CA THR A 52 6.66 -0.97 13.83
C THR A 52 6.26 0.14 14.81
N PRO A 53 6.46 -0.05 16.13
CA PRO A 53 6.15 0.98 17.12
C PRO A 53 6.81 2.33 16.81
N GLU A 54 8.04 2.32 16.31
CA GLU A 54 8.79 3.53 15.96
C GLU A 54 8.16 4.27 14.78
N ALA A 55 7.74 3.53 13.76
CA ALA A 55 7.11 4.10 12.58
C ALA A 55 5.66 4.56 12.85
N ASP A 56 4.94 3.89 13.76
CA ASP A 56 3.65 4.35 14.27
C ASP A 56 3.81 5.67 15.05
N ALA A 57 4.81 5.76 15.94
CA ALA A 57 5.12 6.98 16.68
C ALA A 57 5.49 8.13 15.72
N LEU A 58 6.34 7.87 14.73
CA LEU A 58 6.67 8.85 13.70
C LEU A 58 5.44 9.32 12.91
N ARG A 59 4.52 8.42 12.56
CA ARG A 59 3.28 8.80 11.87
C ARG A 59 2.38 9.68 12.74
N ALA A 60 2.31 9.42 14.04
CA ALA A 60 1.58 10.26 14.98
C ALA A 60 2.19 11.67 15.06
N THR A 61 3.51 11.77 15.25
CA THR A 61 4.19 13.08 15.32
C THR A 61 4.06 13.88 14.04
N LEU A 62 4.20 13.24 12.87
CA LEU A 62 3.99 13.90 11.58
C LEU A 62 2.56 14.39 11.38
N LYS A 63 1.57 13.64 11.90
CA LYS A 63 0.17 14.07 11.86
C LYS A 63 -0.04 15.30 12.74
N ASP A 64 0.48 15.30 13.96
CA ASP A 64 0.38 16.44 14.88
C ASP A 64 1.05 17.69 14.28
N LEU A 65 2.25 17.54 13.71
CA LEU A 65 2.95 18.63 13.01
C LEU A 65 2.18 19.16 11.80
N ARG A 66 1.54 18.28 11.01
CA ARG A 66 0.69 18.69 9.89
C ARG A 66 -0.49 19.52 10.39
N ASP A 67 -1.15 19.05 11.45
CA ASP A 67 -2.34 19.69 12.00
C ASP A 67 -1.99 21.04 12.66
N MET A 68 -0.82 21.14 13.31
CA MET A 68 -0.26 22.41 13.82
C MET A 68 0.19 23.37 12.71
N SER A 69 0.74 22.85 11.60
CA SER A 69 1.17 23.66 10.45
C SER A 69 0.01 24.16 9.61
N GLN A 70 -1.19 23.60 9.76
CA GLN A 70 -2.43 24.08 9.15
C GLN A 70 -3.22 25.03 10.07
N TRP A 71 -2.62 25.45 11.18
CA TRP A 71 -3.13 26.55 11.99
C TRP A 71 -3.07 27.86 11.20
N PRO A 72 -4.16 28.67 11.16
CA PRO A 72 -4.20 29.94 10.45
C PRO A 72 -3.19 30.97 10.99
#